data_AF-A0A7S1K4G3-F1
#
_entry.id   AF-A0A7S1K4G3-F1
#
_cell.length_a   1.000
_cell.length_b   1.000
_cell.length_c   1.000
_cell.angle_alpha   90.00
_cell.angle_beta   90.00
_cell.angle_gamma   90.00
#
_symmetry.space_group_name_H-M   'P 1'
#
loop_
_entity.id
_entity.type
_entity.pdbx_description
1 polymer ?
#
loop_
_entity_poly.entity_id
_entity_poly.type
_entity_poly.pdbx_seq_one_letter_code
_entity_poly.pdbx_strand_id
1 'polypeptide(L)'
;VETISSDGRHPGSDDPADRHDRQREKVSLDRYRTASAEIMAIFSRHCPKVERASIDEAYLDLTQQVQAELKRVVGGGGPSLAELVDAEGTRDSTLLAVDGSVLDVDKVSLDSPEASLVVGAVLIARLRKAVLDETQFTVSAGISHNKMLSKQASAKHKPNRQTLVPTSSIDDMMGHLPLRDVRGLGGKLGEAVSRVFPDATTAKDLQAHSLEELKRTFND
;
A
#
# COMPACT_ATOMS: atom_id res chain seq x y z
N VAL A 1 -5.55 7.46 4.50
CA VAL A 1 -5.64 8.92 4.29
C VAL A 1 -4.86 9.62 5.40
N GLU A 2 -3.86 10.43 5.06
CA GLU A 2 -3.33 11.44 5.98
C GLU A 2 -3.59 12.79 5.33
N THR A 3 -4.67 13.43 5.75
CA THR A 3 -4.95 14.83 5.48
C THR A 3 -4.02 15.67 6.36
N ILE A 4 -2.93 16.18 5.81
CA ILE A 4 -2.28 17.37 6.37
C ILE A 4 -2.73 18.53 5.49
N SER A 5 -3.91 19.05 5.82
CA SER A 5 -4.27 20.41 5.46
C SER A 5 -3.51 21.32 6.42
N SER A 6 -2.41 21.91 5.95
CA SER A 6 -1.84 23.06 6.63
C SER A 6 -2.84 24.20 6.49
N ASP A 7 -3.41 24.57 7.63
CA ASP A 7 -4.32 25.67 7.89
C ASP A 7 -5.81 25.32 7.95
N GLY A 8 -6.44 25.80 9.03
CA GLY A 8 -7.84 25.57 9.34
C GLY A 8 -8.12 24.73 10.59
N ARG A 9 -7.54 25.09 11.76
CA ARG A 9 -8.43 25.12 12.93
C ARG A 9 -9.53 26.08 12.54
N HIS A 10 -10.71 25.59 12.18
CA HIS A 10 -11.88 26.43 12.30
C HIS A 10 -11.87 26.88 13.76
N PRO A 11 -11.77 28.19 14.08
CA PRO A 11 -12.20 28.63 15.38
C PRO A 11 -13.64 28.13 15.46
N GLY A 12 -13.93 27.22 16.40
CA GLY A 12 -15.31 26.84 16.65
C GLY A 12 -16.05 28.16 16.81
N SER A 13 -17.00 28.42 15.92
CA SER A 13 -17.78 29.63 16.07
C SER A 13 -18.46 29.48 17.43
N ASP A 14 -18.21 30.42 18.35
CA ASP A 14 -18.93 30.46 19.63
C ASP A 14 -20.39 30.91 19.42
N ASP A 15 -20.87 30.89 18.17
CA ASP A 15 -22.24 31.16 17.80
C ASP A 15 -23.12 30.00 18.33
N PRO A 16 -24.04 30.27 19.27
CA PRO A 16 -24.96 29.25 19.76
C PRO A 16 -25.83 28.62 18.65
N ALA A 17 -25.93 29.23 17.47
CA ALA A 17 -26.62 28.67 16.30
C ALA A 17 -25.83 27.58 15.55
N ASP A 18 -24.50 27.49 15.72
CA ASP A 18 -23.62 26.51 15.07
C ASP A 18 -23.33 25.29 15.98
N ARG A 19 -24.01 25.22 17.14
CA ARG A 19 -23.86 24.12 18.11
C ARG A 19 -24.71 22.93 17.69
N HIS A 20 -24.06 21.91 17.13
CA HIS A 20 -24.67 20.61 16.85
C HIS A 20 -25.29 19.95 18.10
N ASP A 21 -26.58 19.59 18.01
CA ASP A 21 -27.26 18.85 19.06
C ASP A 21 -26.93 17.34 18.98
N ARG A 22 -25.99 16.89 19.82
CA ARG A 22 -25.58 15.48 19.88
C ARG A 22 -26.69 14.50 20.29
N GLN A 23 -27.83 14.98 20.80
CA GLN A 23 -28.98 14.13 21.14
C GLN A 23 -29.94 13.92 19.96
N ARG A 24 -29.95 14.85 18.99
CA ARG A 24 -30.89 14.84 17.84
C ARG A 24 -30.20 14.66 16.49
N GLU A 25 -28.93 15.01 16.39
CA GLU A 25 -28.15 14.97 15.16
C GLU A 25 -27.17 13.79 15.17
N LYS A 26 -27.09 13.10 14.04
CA LYS A 26 -26.13 12.02 13.80
C LYS A 26 -25.09 12.47 12.79
N VAL A 27 -23.87 11.99 12.97
CA VAL A 27 -22.79 12.19 12.00
C VAL A 27 -23.20 11.60 10.65
N SER A 28 -23.13 12.40 9.58
CA SER A 28 -23.16 11.90 8.21
C SER A 28 -21.74 11.74 7.67
N LEU A 29 -21.47 10.58 7.07
CA LEU A 29 -20.21 10.29 6.40
C LEU A 29 -20.35 10.33 4.86
N ASP A 30 -21.45 10.88 4.34
CA ASP A 30 -21.78 10.78 2.91
C ASP A 30 -20.76 11.50 2.04
N ARG A 31 -20.23 12.65 2.49
CA ARG A 31 -19.14 13.36 1.79
C ARG A 31 -17.92 12.47 1.57
N TYR A 32 -17.51 11.71 2.60
CA TYR A 32 -16.38 10.79 2.51
C TYR A 32 -16.70 9.56 1.66
N ARG A 33 -17.95 9.08 1.68
CA ARG A 33 -18.39 7.97 0.83
C ARG A 33 -18.42 8.36 -0.65
N THR A 34 -18.84 9.58 -0.97
CA THR A 34 -18.81 10.11 -2.34
C THR A 34 -17.37 10.25 -2.84
N ALA A 35 -16.50 10.91 -2.08
CA ALA A 35 -15.07 11.03 -2.43
C ALA A 35 -14.40 9.66 -2.59
N SER A 36 -14.71 8.71 -1.71
CA SER A 36 -14.26 7.32 -1.82
C SER A 36 -14.72 6.66 -3.13
N ALA A 37 -15.99 6.82 -3.50
CA ALA A 37 -16.53 6.23 -4.71
C ALA A 37 -15.85 6.77 -5.97
N GLU A 38 -15.54 8.07 -6.01
CA GLU A 38 -14.80 8.71 -7.10
C GLU A 38 -13.41 8.07 -7.27
N ILE A 39 -12.64 7.94 -6.18
CA ILE A 39 -11.31 7.31 -6.21
C ILE A 39 -11.41 5.83 -6.65
N MET A 40 -12.38 5.08 -6.12
CA MET A 40 -12.57 3.67 -6.48
C MET A 40 -12.96 3.47 -7.96
N ALA A 41 -13.69 4.43 -8.54
CA ALA A 41 -13.99 4.43 -9.97
C ALA A 41 -12.70 4.62 -10.80
N ILE A 42 -11.80 5.52 -10.40
CA ILE A 42 -10.51 5.71 -11.06
C ILE A 42 -9.67 4.43 -10.99
N PHE A 43 -9.59 3.79 -9.81
CA PHE A 43 -8.90 2.50 -9.67
C PHE A 43 -9.44 1.44 -10.62
N SER A 44 -10.77 1.32 -10.71
CA SER A 44 -11.43 0.31 -11.54
C SER A 44 -11.22 0.52 -13.05
N ARG A 45 -10.99 1.76 -13.50
CA ARG A 45 -10.63 2.06 -14.91
C ARG A 45 -9.22 1.62 -15.27
N HIS A 46 -8.29 1.64 -14.30
CA HIS A 46 -6.88 1.30 -14.53
C HIS A 46 -6.56 -0.16 -14.20
N CYS A 47 -7.39 -0.80 -13.39
CA CYS A 47 -7.22 -2.19 -13.00
C CYS A 47 -8.56 -2.93 -12.97
N PRO A 48 -8.72 -4.05 -13.70
CA PRO A 48 -9.95 -4.82 -13.66
C PRO A 48 -10.13 -5.59 -12.34
N LYS A 49 -9.05 -5.79 -11.58
CA LYS A 49 -9.05 -6.53 -10.31
C LYS A 49 -8.76 -5.60 -9.13
N VAL A 50 -9.80 -4.92 -8.67
CA VAL A 50 -9.77 -4.05 -7.49
C VAL A 50 -10.57 -4.69 -6.36
N GLU A 51 -9.97 -4.77 -5.19
CA GLU A 51 -10.65 -5.14 -3.94
C GLU A 51 -10.67 -3.95 -3.00
N ARG A 52 -11.86 -3.41 -2.73
CA ARG A 52 -12.04 -2.37 -1.72
C ARG A 52 -11.85 -2.95 -0.33
N ALA A 53 -10.85 -2.48 0.39
CA ALA A 53 -10.52 -2.93 1.74
C ALA A 53 -11.18 -2.05 2.83
N SER A 54 -11.35 -0.76 2.56
CA SER A 54 -11.99 0.21 3.46
C SER A 54 -12.65 1.35 2.67
N ILE A 55 -13.06 2.42 3.36
CA ILE A 55 -13.50 3.66 2.72
C ILE A 55 -12.38 4.33 1.93
N ASP A 56 -11.12 4.18 2.31
CA ASP A 56 -10.00 4.91 1.72
C ASP A 56 -8.85 4.00 1.25
N GLU A 57 -9.07 2.68 1.24
CA GLU A 57 -8.05 1.70 0.88
C GLU A 57 -8.59 0.64 -0.07
N ALA A 58 -7.77 0.26 -1.04
CA ALA A 58 -8.03 -0.82 -1.97
C ALA A 58 -6.74 -1.60 -2.29
N TYR A 59 -6.90 -2.86 -2.67
CA TYR A 59 -5.85 -3.70 -3.26
C TYR A 59 -6.08 -3.84 -4.75
N LEU A 60 -5.01 -3.71 -5.52
CA LEU A 60 -5.02 -3.86 -6.97
C LEU A 60 -4.13 -5.03 -7.37
N ASP A 61 -4.68 -6.01 -8.08
CA ASP A 61 -3.89 -7.05 -8.74
C ASP A 61 -3.48 -6.55 -10.13
N LEU A 62 -2.22 -6.10 -10.23
CA LEU A 62 -1.63 -5.56 -11.46
C LEU A 62 -0.90 -6.62 -12.30
N THR A 63 -0.97 -7.91 -11.95
CA THR A 63 -0.15 -8.95 -12.58
C THR A 63 -0.33 -8.95 -14.11
N GLN A 64 -1.56 -8.84 -14.61
CA GLN A 64 -1.81 -8.86 -16.05
C GLN A 64 -1.19 -7.65 -16.77
N GLN A 65 -1.34 -6.46 -16.21
CA GLN A 65 -0.84 -5.20 -16.76
C GLN A 65 0.69 -5.15 -16.72
N VAL A 66 1.28 -5.61 -15.62
CA VAL A 66 2.73 -5.74 -15.46
C VAL A 66 3.31 -6.68 -16.52
N GLN A 67 2.70 -7.85 -16.71
CA GLN A 67 3.15 -8.82 -17.70
C GLN A 67 3.01 -8.30 -19.15
N ALA A 68 1.95 -7.53 -19.43
CA ALA A 68 1.77 -6.91 -20.74
C ALA A 68 2.86 -5.86 -21.03
N GLU A 69 3.19 -5.02 -20.04
CA GLU A 69 4.22 -4.00 -20.21
C GLU A 69 5.63 -4.61 -20.26
N LEU A 70 5.94 -5.61 -19.43
CA LEU A 70 7.22 -6.34 -19.50
C LEU A 70 7.46 -6.98 -20.86
N LYS A 71 6.43 -7.53 -21.50
CA LYS A 71 6.56 -8.06 -22.88
C LYS A 71 6.99 -6.98 -23.88
N ARG A 72 6.57 -5.73 -23.69
CA ARG A 72 6.98 -4.60 -24.55
C ARG A 72 8.42 -4.21 -24.29
N VAL A 73 8.84 -4.19 -23.03
CA VAL A 73 10.23 -3.91 -22.61
C VAL A 73 11.18 -4.96 -23.18
N VAL A 74 10.84 -6.25 -23.03
CA VAL A 74 11.68 -7.37 -23.48
C VAL A 74 11.67 -7.51 -25.01
N GLY A 75 10.53 -7.22 -25.66
CA GLY A 75 10.36 -7.40 -27.11
C GLY A 75 11.13 -6.42 -28.00
N GLY A 76 11.88 -5.47 -27.43
CA GLY A 76 12.77 -4.56 -28.16
C GLY A 76 12.09 -3.46 -28.98
N GLY A 77 10.76 -3.46 -29.09
CA GLY A 77 9.96 -2.39 -29.72
C GLY A 77 9.32 -1.42 -28.73
N GLY A 78 9.55 -1.62 -27.43
CA GLY A 78 9.04 -0.77 -26.35
C GLY A 78 10.15 -0.04 -25.60
N PRO A 79 9.78 0.83 -24.65
CA PRO A 79 10.75 1.50 -23.77
C PRO A 79 11.47 0.47 -22.88
N SER A 80 12.69 0.81 -22.48
CA SER A 80 13.43 0.17 -21.39
C SER A 80 12.76 0.42 -20.03
N LEU A 81 13.15 -0.34 -18.99
CA LEU A 81 12.68 -0.09 -17.62
C LEU A 81 13.04 1.32 -17.13
N ALA A 82 14.24 1.79 -17.45
CA ALA A 82 14.69 3.13 -17.10
C ALA A 82 13.79 4.20 -17.75
N GLU A 83 13.53 4.08 -19.06
CA GLU A 83 12.64 5.00 -19.78
C GLU A 83 11.21 5.00 -19.23
N LEU A 84 10.69 3.84 -18.81
CA LEU A 84 9.39 3.76 -18.16
C LEU A 84 9.36 4.53 -16.83
N VAL A 85 10.40 4.40 -16.02
CA VAL A 85 10.48 5.08 -14.72
C VAL A 85 10.65 6.58 -14.92
N ASP A 86 11.55 6.98 -15.82
CA ASP A 86 11.88 8.38 -16.09
C ASP A 86 10.68 9.13 -16.73
N ALA A 87 9.76 8.41 -17.41
CA ALA A 87 8.52 8.99 -17.92
C ALA A 87 7.49 9.33 -16.83
N GLU A 88 7.52 8.66 -15.67
CA GLU A 88 6.50 8.81 -14.61
C GLU A 88 6.93 9.72 -13.46
N GLY A 89 8.13 10.30 -13.53
CA GLY A 89 8.64 11.25 -12.54
C GLY A 89 10.07 10.95 -12.12
N THR A 90 10.42 11.32 -10.89
CA THR A 90 11.77 11.05 -10.38
C THR A 90 11.87 9.61 -9.89
N ARG A 91 13.03 8.97 -10.10
CA ARG A 91 13.32 7.62 -9.60
C ARG A 91 13.07 7.52 -8.09
N ASP A 92 13.45 8.52 -7.32
CA ASP A 92 13.21 8.61 -5.86
C ASP A 92 11.74 8.62 -5.47
N SER A 93 10.85 9.09 -6.36
CA SER A 93 9.41 9.09 -6.10
C SER A 93 8.73 7.79 -6.52
N THR A 94 9.30 7.09 -7.50
CA THR A 94 8.73 5.88 -8.12
C THR A 94 9.26 4.60 -7.48
N LEU A 95 10.56 4.55 -7.16
CA LEU A 95 11.33 3.36 -6.79
C LEU A 95 11.84 3.39 -5.34
N LEU A 96 11.22 4.19 -4.48
CA LEU A 96 11.53 4.23 -3.05
C LEU A 96 11.25 2.86 -2.42
N ALA A 97 12.28 2.19 -1.94
CA ALA A 97 12.20 0.92 -1.25
C ALA A 97 11.79 1.10 0.22
N VAL A 98 11.41 -0.01 0.85
CA VAL A 98 10.90 -0.03 2.23
C VAL A 98 11.91 0.45 3.28
N ASP A 99 13.21 0.30 3.01
CA ASP A 99 14.32 0.75 3.84
C ASP A 99 14.73 2.22 3.58
N GLY A 100 14.04 2.90 2.67
CA GLY A 100 14.32 4.28 2.27
C GLY A 100 15.38 4.40 1.17
N SER A 101 15.98 3.29 0.72
CA SER A 101 16.85 3.29 -0.45
C SER A 101 16.04 3.46 -1.75
N VAL A 102 16.71 3.85 -2.82
CA VAL A 102 16.09 3.91 -4.16
C VAL A 102 16.61 2.74 -4.96
N LEU A 103 15.70 1.91 -5.48
CA LEU A 103 16.09 0.76 -6.30
C LEU A 103 16.77 1.23 -7.58
N ASP A 104 17.99 0.74 -7.80
CA ASP A 104 18.79 1.06 -8.98
C ASP A 104 18.27 0.27 -10.19
N VAL A 105 17.36 0.89 -10.94
CA VAL A 105 16.69 0.29 -12.10
C VAL A 105 17.66 -0.18 -13.19
N ASP A 106 18.82 0.47 -13.31
CA ASP A 106 19.82 0.13 -14.34
C ASP A 106 20.52 -1.21 -14.03
N LYS A 107 20.42 -1.70 -12.78
CA LYS A 107 20.93 -3.01 -12.35
C LYS A 107 19.85 -4.09 -12.30
N VAL A 108 18.59 -3.77 -12.61
CA VAL A 108 17.49 -4.75 -12.54
C VAL A 108 17.51 -5.62 -13.80
N SER A 109 17.63 -6.93 -13.60
CA SER A 109 17.51 -7.90 -14.69
C SER A 109 16.05 -8.07 -15.11
N LEU A 110 15.78 -8.16 -16.41
CA LEU A 110 14.41 -8.25 -16.95
C LEU A 110 13.71 -9.58 -16.63
N ASP A 111 14.46 -10.62 -16.27
CA ASP A 111 13.95 -11.93 -15.85
C ASP A 111 13.72 -12.03 -14.34
N SER A 112 14.06 -10.99 -13.56
CA SER A 112 13.94 -11.00 -12.11
C SER A 112 12.56 -10.55 -11.62
N PRO A 113 12.14 -10.97 -10.41
CA PRO A 113 10.92 -10.46 -9.79
C PRO A 113 10.90 -8.93 -9.64
N GLU A 114 12.06 -8.30 -9.48
CA GLU A 114 12.22 -6.85 -9.36
C GLU A 114 11.75 -6.11 -10.61
N ALA A 115 11.94 -6.66 -11.81
CA ALA A 115 11.42 -6.05 -13.03
C ALA A 115 9.89 -5.90 -12.98
N SER A 116 9.19 -6.90 -12.43
CA SER A 116 7.74 -6.84 -12.21
C SER A 116 7.36 -5.77 -11.19
N LEU A 117 8.14 -5.63 -10.12
CA LEU A 117 7.91 -4.60 -9.11
C LEU A 117 8.13 -3.20 -9.67
N VAL A 118 9.20 -2.98 -10.45
CA VAL A 118 9.50 -1.70 -11.13
C VAL A 118 8.34 -1.29 -12.04
N VAL A 119 7.88 -2.19 -12.91
CA VAL A 119 6.74 -1.92 -13.78
C VAL A 119 5.47 -1.67 -12.96
N GLY A 120 5.24 -2.44 -11.90
CA GLY A 120 4.13 -2.19 -10.97
C GLY A 120 4.19 -0.78 -10.35
N ALA A 121 5.39 -0.32 -9.99
CA ALA A 121 5.63 1.01 -9.44
C ALA A 121 5.29 2.11 -10.45
N VAL A 122 5.70 1.95 -11.71
CA VAL A 122 5.36 2.86 -12.83
C VAL A 122 3.84 2.95 -13.01
N LEU A 123 3.14 1.81 -13.04
CA LEU A 123 1.68 1.77 -13.18
C LEU A 123 0.96 2.43 -12.00
N ILE A 124 1.47 2.25 -10.78
CA ILE A 124 0.94 2.91 -9.60
C ILE A 124 1.22 4.42 -9.62
N ALA A 125 2.40 4.86 -10.08
CA ALA A 125 2.70 6.28 -10.22
C ALA A 125 1.70 6.97 -11.14
N ARG A 126 1.42 6.38 -12.31
CA ARG A 126 0.36 6.81 -13.25
C ARG A 126 -0.99 6.92 -12.57
N LEU A 127 -1.39 5.86 -11.85
CA LEU A 127 -2.68 5.81 -11.17
C LEU A 127 -2.80 6.89 -10.09
N ARG A 128 -1.76 7.07 -9.27
CA ARG A 128 -1.73 8.10 -8.22
C ARG A 128 -1.83 9.50 -8.83
N LYS A 129 -1.16 9.73 -9.96
CA LYS A 129 -1.29 10.96 -10.73
C LYS A 129 -2.72 11.18 -11.23
N ALA A 130 -3.36 10.16 -11.81
CA ALA A 130 -4.76 10.26 -12.26
C ALA A 130 -5.71 10.61 -11.10
N VAL A 131 -5.54 9.99 -9.93
CA VAL A 131 -6.31 10.34 -8.73
C VAL A 131 -6.12 11.81 -8.36
N LEU A 132 -4.87 12.29 -8.31
CA LEU A 132 -4.59 13.67 -7.99
C LEU A 132 -5.21 14.64 -9.01
N ASP A 133 -5.02 14.39 -10.30
CA ASP A 133 -5.50 15.26 -11.37
C ASP A 133 -7.03 15.36 -11.36
N GLU A 134 -7.74 14.24 -11.16
CA GLU A 134 -9.21 14.19 -11.24
C GLU A 134 -9.93 14.56 -9.95
N THR A 135 -9.32 14.33 -8.78
CA THR A 135 -10.01 14.47 -7.49
C THR A 135 -9.34 15.47 -6.54
N GLN A 136 -8.14 15.93 -6.87
CA GLN A 136 -7.27 16.72 -5.99
C GLN A 136 -6.85 16.00 -4.70
N PHE A 137 -7.10 14.69 -4.59
CA PHE A 137 -6.61 13.87 -3.49
C PHE A 137 -5.27 13.23 -3.81
N THR A 138 -4.37 13.25 -2.86
CA THR A 138 -3.16 12.43 -2.91
C THR A 138 -3.41 11.07 -2.27
N VAL A 139 -2.86 10.02 -2.87
CA VAL A 139 -2.85 8.67 -2.31
C VAL A 139 -1.41 8.20 -2.11
N SER A 140 -1.17 7.48 -1.01
CA SER A 140 0.06 6.69 -0.84
C SER A 140 -0.18 5.25 -1.23
N ALA A 141 0.86 4.55 -1.66
CA ALA A 141 0.74 3.17 -2.15
C ALA A 141 1.90 2.28 -1.68
N GLY A 142 1.64 0.98 -1.57
CA GLY A 142 2.67 -0.02 -1.34
C GLY A 142 2.64 -1.05 -2.47
N ILE A 143 3.81 -1.36 -3.04
CA ILE A 143 3.97 -2.30 -4.16
C ILE A 143 4.80 -3.49 -3.69
N SER A 144 4.20 -4.68 -3.76
CA SER A 144 4.85 -5.94 -3.42
C SER A 144 4.14 -7.11 -4.09
N HIS A 145 4.62 -8.33 -3.88
CA HIS A 145 4.06 -9.57 -4.43
C HIS A 145 2.81 -10.07 -3.69
N ASN A 146 2.43 -9.46 -2.56
CA ASN A 146 1.19 -9.82 -1.85
C ASN A 146 0.59 -8.65 -1.06
N LYS A 147 -0.67 -8.83 -0.64
CA LYS A 147 -1.45 -7.80 0.08
C LYS A 147 -0.88 -7.43 1.44
N MET A 148 -0.27 -8.38 2.16
CA MET A 148 0.28 -8.14 3.50
C MET A 148 1.47 -7.19 3.41
N LEU A 149 2.46 -7.52 2.56
CA LEU A 149 3.64 -6.69 2.34
C LEU A 149 3.26 -5.33 1.72
N SER A 150 2.33 -5.31 0.76
CA SER A 150 1.84 -4.07 0.15
C SER A 150 1.19 -3.14 1.19
N LYS A 151 0.41 -3.70 2.13
CA LYS A 151 -0.20 -2.92 3.21
C LYS A 151 0.87 -2.30 4.12
N GLN A 152 1.86 -3.09 4.53
CA GLN A 152 2.95 -2.59 5.36
C GLN A 152 3.72 -1.47 4.64
N ALA A 153 4.11 -1.69 3.39
CA ALA A 153 4.83 -0.71 2.59
C ALA A 153 4.04 0.60 2.40
N SER A 154 2.74 0.51 2.15
CA SER A 154 1.89 1.68 1.91
C SER A 154 1.85 2.68 3.08
N ALA A 155 2.18 2.23 4.29
CA ALA A 155 2.20 3.05 5.50
C ALA A 155 3.58 3.70 5.77
N LYS A 156 4.67 3.18 5.18
CA LYS A 156 6.04 3.55 5.58
C LYS A 156 6.42 4.99 5.27
N HIS A 157 6.13 5.46 4.06
CA HIS A 157 6.58 6.77 3.58
C HIS A 157 5.41 7.72 3.31
N LYS A 158 4.43 7.79 4.21
CA LYS A 158 3.35 8.77 4.08
C LYS A 158 3.84 10.19 4.44
N PRO A 159 3.21 11.25 3.89
CA PRO A 159 2.13 11.25 2.89
C PRO A 159 2.64 11.27 1.43
N ASN A 160 1.73 11.01 0.47
CA ASN A 160 1.93 11.16 -0.98
C ASN A 160 3.22 10.51 -1.56
N ARG A 161 3.54 9.30 -1.11
CA ARG A 161 4.60 8.46 -1.72
C ARG A 161 4.07 7.08 -2.04
N GLN A 162 4.81 6.39 -2.88
CA GLN A 162 4.70 4.95 -3.02
C GLN A 162 5.95 4.29 -2.46
N THR A 163 5.81 3.07 -1.95
CA THR A 163 6.93 2.32 -1.37
C THR A 163 6.92 0.91 -1.96
N LEU A 164 8.07 0.48 -2.45
CA LEU A 164 8.30 -0.83 -3.03
C LEU A 164 8.93 -1.75 -1.99
N VAL A 165 8.62 -3.05 -2.04
CA VAL A 165 9.29 -4.07 -1.22
C VAL A 165 10.10 -4.96 -2.13
N PRO A 166 11.39 -4.67 -2.36
CA PRO A 166 12.28 -5.56 -3.09
C PRO A 166 12.31 -6.96 -2.47
N THR A 167 12.51 -7.99 -3.28
CA THR A 167 12.54 -9.38 -2.78
C THR A 167 13.63 -9.57 -1.71
N SER A 168 14.79 -8.95 -1.93
CA SER A 168 15.94 -8.99 -1.01
C SER A 168 15.69 -8.32 0.35
N SER A 169 14.73 -7.39 0.44
CA SER A 169 14.44 -6.68 1.69
C SER A 169 13.36 -7.37 2.54
N ILE A 170 12.74 -8.44 2.04
CA ILE A 170 11.62 -9.10 2.74
C ILE A 170 12.10 -9.69 4.07
N ASP A 171 13.22 -10.41 4.09
CA ASP A 171 13.71 -11.06 5.30
C ASP A 171 14.06 -10.07 6.41
N ASP A 172 14.71 -8.96 6.04
CA ASP A 172 15.05 -7.88 6.97
C ASP A 172 13.78 -7.18 7.49
N MET A 173 12.85 -6.86 6.60
CA MET A 173 11.56 -6.25 6.96
C MET A 173 10.77 -7.15 7.91
N MET A 174 10.70 -8.46 7.64
CA MET A 174 10.00 -9.43 8.50
C MET A 174 10.71 -9.64 9.83
N GLY A 175 12.05 -9.51 9.86
CA GLY A 175 12.86 -9.55 11.07
C GLY A 175 12.55 -8.44 12.07
N HIS A 176 12.10 -7.29 11.59
CA HIS A 176 11.81 -6.12 12.44
C HIS A 176 10.31 -5.83 12.59
N LEU A 177 9.43 -6.59 11.93
CA LEU A 177 7.99 -6.37 11.96
C LEU A 177 7.36 -7.03 13.20
N PRO A 178 6.84 -6.26 14.18
CA PRO A 178 6.18 -6.82 15.34
C PRO A 178 4.95 -7.63 14.93
N LEU A 179 4.69 -8.76 15.59
CA LEU A 179 3.56 -9.64 15.23
C LEU A 179 2.21 -8.91 15.21
N ARG A 180 1.98 -8.02 16.17
CA ARG A 180 0.72 -7.25 16.25
C ARG A 180 0.50 -6.34 15.03
N ASP A 181 1.57 -5.94 14.36
CA ASP A 181 1.51 -5.05 13.20
C ASP A 181 1.32 -5.85 11.90
N VAL A 182 1.55 -7.17 11.92
CA VAL A 182 1.22 -8.06 10.80
C VAL A 182 -0.29 -8.07 10.58
N ARG A 183 -0.71 -7.87 9.33
CA ARG A 183 -2.13 -7.86 8.95
C ARG A 183 -2.80 -9.18 9.37
N GLY A 184 -3.86 -9.09 10.18
CA GLY A 184 -4.60 -10.23 10.71
C GLY A 184 -4.20 -10.66 12.12
N LEU A 185 -3.07 -10.16 12.64
CA LEU A 185 -2.57 -10.47 13.98
C LEU A 185 -2.70 -9.29 14.97
N GLY A 186 -3.39 -8.22 14.61
CA GLY A 186 -3.60 -7.07 15.50
C GLY A 186 -4.70 -7.23 16.58
N GLY A 187 -5.29 -8.42 16.71
CA GLY A 187 -6.43 -8.66 17.61
C GLY A 187 -6.33 -10.00 18.33
N LYS A 188 -7.47 -10.63 18.64
CA LYS A 188 -7.56 -11.85 19.46
C LYS A 188 -6.65 -13.00 18.98
N LEU A 189 -6.51 -13.17 17.67
CA LEU A 189 -5.61 -14.19 17.11
C LEU A 189 -4.14 -13.89 17.45
N GLY A 190 -3.71 -12.64 17.27
CA GLY A 190 -2.35 -12.24 17.66
C GLY A 190 -2.11 -12.35 19.16
N GLU A 191 -3.10 -11.98 19.99
CA GLU A 191 -3.02 -12.20 21.43
C GLU A 191 -2.90 -13.69 21.78
N ALA A 192 -3.59 -14.57 21.05
CA ALA A 192 -3.46 -16.02 21.20
C ALA A 192 -2.07 -16.51 20.78
N VAL A 193 -1.55 -16.01 19.65
CA VAL A 193 -0.19 -16.31 19.18
C VAL A 193 0.85 -15.90 20.22
N SER A 194 0.78 -14.68 20.74
CA SER A 194 1.71 -14.21 21.78
C SER A 194 1.59 -14.97 23.11
N ARG A 195 0.44 -15.58 23.41
CA ARG A 195 0.29 -16.46 24.59
C ARG A 195 0.95 -17.83 24.39
N VAL A 196 0.84 -18.40 23.19
CA VAL A 196 1.41 -19.73 22.90
C VAL A 196 2.91 -19.65 22.62
N PHE A 197 3.34 -18.59 21.93
CA PHE A 197 4.72 -18.34 21.53
C PHE A 197 5.21 -17.02 22.16
N PRO A 198 5.47 -16.98 23.48
CA PRO A 198 5.85 -15.74 24.17
C PRO A 198 7.19 -15.18 23.73
N ASP A 199 8.10 -16.04 23.25
CA ASP A 199 9.40 -15.64 22.72
C ASP A 199 9.33 -15.14 21.27
N ALA A 200 8.19 -15.35 20.59
CA ALA A 200 7.99 -14.86 19.24
C ALA A 200 7.40 -13.44 19.27
N THR A 201 8.26 -12.44 19.05
CA THR A 201 7.86 -11.03 19.08
C THR A 201 7.70 -10.44 17.68
N THR A 202 8.39 -11.02 16.70
CA THR A 202 8.41 -10.59 15.31
C THR A 202 7.87 -11.66 14.37
N ALA A 203 7.56 -11.27 13.14
CA ALA A 203 7.12 -12.21 12.11
C ALA A 203 8.19 -13.27 11.80
N LYS A 204 9.48 -12.92 11.89
CA LYS A 204 10.60 -13.85 11.72
C LYS A 204 10.69 -14.88 12.84
N ASP A 205 10.46 -14.49 14.08
CA ASP A 205 10.46 -15.46 15.20
C ASP A 205 9.39 -16.53 14.99
N LEU A 206 8.21 -16.12 14.52
CA LEU A 206 7.13 -17.06 14.23
C LEU A 206 7.43 -17.99 13.04
N GLN A 207 8.26 -17.56 12.08
CA GLN A 207 8.72 -18.39 10.97
C GLN A 207 9.66 -19.53 11.42
N ALA A 208 10.26 -19.44 12.61
CA ALA A 208 11.07 -20.52 13.16
C ALA A 208 10.22 -21.75 13.57
N HIS A 209 8.91 -21.57 13.72
CA HIS A 209 7.98 -22.65 14.04
C HIS A 209 7.47 -23.34 12.77
N SER A 210 7.28 -24.66 12.86
CA SER A 210 6.81 -25.43 11.71
C SER A 210 5.34 -25.11 11.38
N LEU A 211 4.99 -25.20 10.08
CA LEU A 211 3.60 -25.02 9.65
C LEU A 211 2.64 -26.03 10.32
N GLU A 212 3.11 -27.25 10.59
CA GLU A 212 2.32 -28.28 11.26
C GLU A 212 2.01 -27.90 12.71
N GLU A 213 3.00 -27.38 13.45
CA GLU A 213 2.83 -26.89 14.81
C GLU A 213 1.83 -25.73 14.87
N LEU A 214 1.97 -24.76 13.95
CA LEU A 214 1.05 -23.63 13.87
C LEU A 214 -0.38 -24.07 13.54
N LYS A 215 -0.56 -25.00 12.59
CA LYS A 215 -1.88 -25.54 12.23
C LYS A 215 -2.52 -26.28 13.39
N ARG A 216 -1.78 -27.16 14.07
CA ARG A 216 -2.28 -27.89 15.25
C ARG A 216 -2.77 -26.95 16.36
N THR A 217 -2.19 -25.76 16.44
CA THR A 217 -2.48 -24.80 17.50
C THR A 217 -3.64 -23.85 17.17
N PHE A 218 -3.83 -23.47 15.90
CA PHE A 218 -4.76 -22.40 15.52
C PHE A 218 -5.80 -22.75 14.44
N ASN A 219 -5.72 -23.93 13.82
CA ASN A 219 -6.76 -24.43 12.90
C ASN A 219 -7.66 -25.44 13.63
N ASP A 220 -8.52 -24.94 14.52
CA ASP A 220 -9.76 -25.64 14.91
C ASP A 220 -10.90 -25.22 13.97
#